data_AF-A0A0N0ZT70-F1
#
_entry.id   AF-A0A0N0ZT70-F1
#
_cell.length_a   1.000
_cell.length_b   1.000
_cell.length_c   1.000
_cell.angle_alpha   90.00
_cell.angle_beta   90.00
_cell.angle_gamma   90.00
#
_symmetry.space_group_name_H-M   'P 1'
#
loop_
_entity.id
_entity.type
_entity.pdbx_description
1 polymer ?
#
loop_
_entity_poly.entity_id
_entity_poly.type
_entity_poly.pdbx_seq_one_letter_code
_entity_poly.pdbx_strand_id
1 'polypeptide(L)'
;MKKLTIILSIAAGISASAQSTPLQVNNYNPDYIAVGRLMTKSATPYSPYMYAIGTYPSTNYTIPINGYSYYEHFDTTGTANIPILYWNYGDPLNPANSNTYPYNHPLITAVNSIDEWEGYAFSLRDSNGQSVDSFEVGDPVLSAGFLQPNQSGVNTPSFAEWFTISSGAGNITYLQIY
;
A
#
# COMPACT_ATOMS: atom_id res chain seq x y z
N MET A 1 15.81 -53.57 6.06
CA MET A 1 15.68 -52.50 5.04
C MET A 1 14.23 -52.06 4.94
N LYS A 2 13.84 -50.94 5.57
CA LYS A 2 12.62 -50.19 5.23
C LYS A 2 12.92 -48.72 5.49
N LYS A 3 13.42 -48.03 4.45
CA LYS A 3 13.62 -46.57 4.43
C LYS A 3 12.29 -45.97 3.97
N LEU A 4 11.54 -45.39 4.90
CA LEU A 4 10.30 -44.69 4.61
C LEU A 4 10.54 -43.19 4.87
N THR A 5 10.85 -42.52 3.76
CA THR A 5 10.32 -41.21 3.38
C THR A 5 10.50 -40.05 4.36
N ILE A 6 11.70 -39.46 4.36
CA ILE A 6 11.86 -38.05 4.72
C ILE A 6 11.67 -37.24 3.43
N ILE A 7 10.41 -37.00 3.07
CA ILE A 7 10.01 -35.95 2.12
C ILE A 7 8.96 -35.13 2.84
N LEU A 8 9.40 -34.45 3.91
CA LEU A 8 8.58 -33.47 4.64
C LEU A 8 9.46 -32.27 5.03
N SER A 9 10.37 -31.89 4.13
CA SER A 9 11.35 -30.82 4.33
C SER A 9 11.41 -29.83 3.14
N ILE A 10 10.42 -29.86 2.24
CA ILE A 10 10.34 -28.94 1.08
C ILE A 10 9.02 -28.13 1.09
N ALA A 11 8.46 -27.88 2.27
CA ALA A 11 7.29 -26.98 2.41
C ALA A 11 7.49 -25.97 3.55
N ALA A 12 8.74 -25.66 3.89
CA ALA A 12 9.06 -24.42 4.59
C ALA A 12 9.18 -23.34 3.51
N GLY A 13 8.11 -22.55 3.40
CA GLY A 13 7.93 -21.54 2.37
C GLY A 13 9.01 -20.49 2.41
N ILE A 14 9.68 -20.32 1.26
CA ILE A 14 10.27 -19.07 0.85
C ILE A 14 9.79 -18.86 -0.59
N SER A 15 8.49 -18.64 -0.75
CA SER A 15 7.99 -17.91 -1.90
C SER A 15 7.97 -16.43 -1.52
N ALA A 16 9.17 -15.88 -1.33
CA ALA A 16 9.41 -14.45 -1.52
C ALA A 16 9.43 -14.22 -3.03
N SER A 17 8.24 -14.26 -3.63
CA SER A 17 8.04 -13.83 -5.01
C SER A 17 7.39 -12.46 -4.89
N ALA A 18 8.20 -11.39 -4.89
CA ALA A 18 7.66 -10.05 -4.97
C ALA A 18 6.96 -9.90 -6.33
N GLN A 19 5.63 -9.93 -6.28
CA GLN A 19 4.75 -9.44 -7.32
C GLN A 19 3.82 -8.51 -6.56
N SER A 20 3.78 -7.22 -6.93
CA SER A 20 2.84 -6.27 -6.34
C SER A 20 1.45 -6.91 -6.31
N THR A 21 0.94 -7.21 -5.12
CA THR A 21 -0.44 -7.71 -5.01
C THR A 21 -1.37 -6.57 -5.46
N PRO A 22 -2.47 -6.87 -6.14
CA PRO A 22 -3.47 -5.84 -6.37
C PRO A 22 -3.94 -5.25 -5.03
N LEU A 23 -4.10 -3.93 -4.98
CA LEU A 23 -4.62 -3.21 -3.83
C LEU A 23 -6.04 -2.72 -4.12
N GLN A 24 -6.98 -3.11 -3.28
CA GLN A 24 -8.30 -2.51 -3.22
C GLN A 24 -8.40 -1.56 -2.04
N VAL A 25 -8.81 -0.32 -2.30
CA VAL A 25 -9.02 0.72 -1.30
C VAL A 25 -10.51 1.04 -1.25
N ASN A 26 -11.10 1.03 -0.07
CA ASN A 26 -12.45 1.54 0.15
C ASN A 26 -12.49 2.42 1.40
N ASN A 27 -13.12 3.58 1.27
CA ASN A 27 -13.49 4.43 2.38
C ASN A 27 -15.01 4.44 2.52
N TYR A 28 -15.53 3.59 3.42
CA TYR A 28 -16.93 3.53 3.78
C TYR A 28 -17.36 4.61 4.77
N ASN A 29 -16.41 5.42 5.26
CA ASN A 29 -16.73 6.48 6.20
C ASN A 29 -17.60 7.55 5.50
N PRO A 30 -18.78 7.90 6.07
CA PRO A 30 -19.72 8.82 5.44
C PRO A 30 -19.36 10.29 5.65
N ASP A 31 -18.48 10.61 6.61
CA ASP A 31 -18.28 11.98 7.10
C ASP A 31 -16.88 12.51 6.79
N TYR A 32 -15.90 11.63 6.57
CA TYR A 32 -14.50 12.00 6.47
C TYR A 32 -13.82 11.53 5.19
N ILE A 33 -12.99 12.40 4.61
CA ILE A 33 -12.00 12.00 3.61
C ILE A 33 -10.74 11.50 4.31
N ALA A 34 -9.99 10.60 3.68
CA ALA A 34 -8.70 10.14 4.20
C ALA A 34 -7.55 10.73 3.38
N VAL A 35 -6.69 11.54 4.01
CA VAL A 35 -5.60 12.26 3.35
C VAL A 35 -4.25 11.87 3.95
N GLY A 36 -3.32 11.39 3.13
CA GLY A 36 -2.06 10.85 3.64
C GLY A 36 -1.06 10.40 2.59
N ARG A 37 -0.17 9.49 3.01
CA ARG A 37 0.87 8.87 2.18
C ARG A 37 0.58 7.39 2.03
N LEU A 38 0.20 6.99 0.81
CA LEU A 38 0.11 5.59 0.42
C LEU A 38 1.49 5.16 -0.05
N MET A 39 2.05 4.14 0.58
CA MET A 39 3.47 3.79 0.50
C MET A 39 3.64 2.38 -0.06
N THR A 40 4.74 2.19 -0.78
CA THR A 40 5.21 0.89 -1.28
C THR A 40 6.66 0.71 -0.89
N LYS A 41 7.06 -0.54 -0.71
CA LYS A 41 8.43 -0.89 -0.36
C LYS A 41 8.70 -2.35 -0.63
N SER A 42 9.93 -2.70 -0.95
CA SER A 42 10.38 -4.09 -0.94
C SER A 42 10.63 -4.61 0.47
N ALA A 43 10.38 -5.91 0.69
CA ALA A 43 10.88 -6.63 1.86
C ALA A 43 12.42 -6.73 1.90
N THR A 44 13.10 -6.49 0.77
CA THR A 44 14.56 -6.55 0.69
C THR A 44 15.19 -5.23 1.17
N PRO A 45 16.21 -5.26 2.06
CA PRO A 45 16.92 -4.06 2.50
C PRO A 45 17.53 -3.25 1.33
N TYR A 46 17.57 -1.92 1.49
CA TYR A 46 18.12 -0.98 0.51
C TYR A 46 17.47 -1.03 -0.88
N SER A 47 16.26 -1.57 -0.97
CA SER A 47 15.49 -1.56 -2.21
C SER A 47 14.82 -0.21 -2.44
N PRO A 48 14.36 0.03 -3.67
CA PRO A 48 13.46 1.13 -3.94
C PRO A 48 12.23 1.15 -3.03
N TYR A 49 11.66 2.33 -2.90
CA TYR A 49 10.39 2.56 -2.23
C TYR A 49 9.66 3.70 -2.94
N MET A 50 8.34 3.74 -2.82
CA MET A 50 7.55 4.81 -3.41
C MET A 50 6.48 5.31 -2.47
N TYR A 51 6.05 6.54 -2.68
CA TYR A 51 4.80 7.03 -2.13
C TYR A 51 3.99 7.80 -3.16
N ALA A 52 2.68 7.58 -3.13
CA ALA A 52 1.73 8.17 -4.05
C ALA A 52 1.68 9.68 -3.87
N ILE A 53 1.70 10.41 -4.99
CA ILE A 53 1.49 11.86 -4.98
C ILE A 53 0.00 12.14 -5.16
N GLY A 54 -0.53 13.04 -4.33
CA GLY A 54 -1.90 13.53 -4.46
C GLY A 54 -2.15 14.38 -5.70
N THR A 55 -3.42 14.73 -5.92
CA THR A 55 -3.82 15.71 -6.93
C THR A 55 -3.68 17.12 -6.38
N TYR A 56 -3.01 18.00 -7.15
CA TYR A 56 -2.85 19.42 -6.82
C TYR A 56 -4.22 20.06 -6.47
N PRO A 57 -4.32 20.86 -5.39
CA PRO A 57 -3.23 21.39 -4.55
C PRO A 57 -2.78 20.47 -3.39
N SER A 58 -3.38 19.29 -3.23
CA SER A 58 -2.96 18.34 -2.20
C SER A 58 -1.76 17.53 -2.69
N THR A 59 -0.61 17.67 -2.03
CA THR A 59 0.55 16.78 -2.26
C THR A 59 0.32 15.35 -1.75
N ASN A 60 -0.68 15.17 -0.88
CA ASN A 60 -1.02 13.90 -0.26
C ASN A 60 -2.13 13.19 -1.04
N TYR A 61 -1.97 11.88 -1.20
CA TYR A 61 -2.99 11.00 -1.74
C TYR A 61 -4.27 11.11 -0.90
N THR A 62 -5.42 11.17 -1.57
CA THR A 62 -6.71 11.44 -0.92
C THR A 62 -7.74 10.42 -1.38
N ILE A 63 -8.39 9.77 -0.42
CA ILE A 63 -9.54 8.89 -0.65
C ILE A 63 -10.79 9.68 -0.24
N PRO A 64 -11.71 10.00 -1.16
CA PRO A 64 -12.91 10.75 -0.84
C PRO A 64 -13.85 9.93 0.05
N ILE A 65 -14.85 10.60 0.61
CA ILE A 65 -15.99 9.97 1.30
C ILE A 65 -16.67 8.98 0.34
N ASN A 66 -16.95 7.76 0.81
CA ASN A 66 -17.48 6.67 -0.04
C ASN A 66 -16.61 6.35 -1.26
N GLY A 67 -15.32 6.72 -1.21
CA GLY A 67 -14.37 6.53 -2.28
C GLY A 67 -13.90 5.09 -2.39
N TYR A 68 -13.74 4.60 -3.62
CA TYR A 68 -13.17 3.28 -3.87
C TYR A 68 -12.20 3.31 -5.04
N SER A 69 -11.15 2.50 -4.97
CA SER A 69 -10.18 2.33 -6.04
C SER A 69 -9.61 0.92 -6.04
N TYR A 70 -9.19 0.45 -7.21
CA TYR A 70 -8.49 -0.81 -7.40
C TYR A 70 -7.23 -0.55 -8.22
N TYR A 71 -6.10 -1.04 -7.73
CA TYR A 71 -4.80 -0.93 -8.36
C TYR A 71 -4.30 -2.32 -8.65
N GLU A 72 -4.25 -2.68 -9.93
CA GLU A 72 -3.71 -3.97 -10.35
C GLU A 72 -2.19 -4.01 -10.22
N HIS A 73 -1.52 -2.94 -10.68
CA HIS A 73 -0.07 -2.77 -10.66
C HIS A 73 0.31 -1.31 -10.40
N PHE A 74 1.55 -1.04 -9.98
CA PHE A 74 2.03 0.31 -9.70
C PHE A 74 2.08 1.20 -10.95
N ASP A 75 2.27 0.59 -12.12
CA ASP A 75 2.35 1.26 -13.42
C ASP A 75 1.03 1.34 -14.20
N THR A 76 -0.07 0.90 -13.58
CA THR A 76 -1.43 1.07 -14.09
C THR A 76 -2.29 1.97 -13.20
N THR A 77 -1.73 2.50 -12.10
CA THR A 77 -2.50 3.27 -11.11
C THR A 77 -3.12 4.57 -11.61
N GLY A 78 -2.61 5.14 -12.71
CA GLY A 78 -3.18 6.32 -13.34
C GLY A 78 -4.53 6.10 -14.03
N THR A 79 -4.96 4.84 -14.22
CA THR A 79 -6.26 4.51 -14.84
C THR A 79 -7.34 4.12 -13.83
N ALA A 80 -7.03 4.12 -12.54
CA ALA A 80 -7.99 3.78 -11.50
C ALA A 80 -8.97 4.93 -11.19
N ASN A 81 -10.05 4.63 -10.48
CA ASN A 81 -11.06 5.63 -10.11
C ASN A 81 -10.50 6.77 -9.26
N ILE A 82 -9.56 6.44 -8.36
CA ILE A 82 -8.74 7.42 -7.65
C ILE A 82 -7.34 7.28 -8.23
N PRO A 83 -6.97 8.05 -9.27
CA PRO A 83 -5.73 7.81 -9.99
C PRO A 83 -4.51 8.25 -9.17
N ILE A 84 -3.43 7.46 -9.23
CA ILE A 84 -2.10 7.90 -8.81
C ILE A 84 -1.33 8.22 -10.08
N LEU A 85 -1.23 9.50 -10.40
CA LEU A 85 -0.58 9.93 -11.66
C LEU A 85 0.94 9.97 -11.55
N TYR A 86 1.44 10.16 -10.34
CA TYR A 86 2.87 10.27 -10.06
C TYR A 86 3.23 9.56 -8.77
N TRP A 87 4.44 9.00 -8.77
CA TRP A 87 5.09 8.40 -7.63
C TRP A 87 6.31 9.23 -7.26
N ASN A 88 6.48 9.52 -5.98
CA ASN A 88 7.81 9.86 -5.48
C ASN A 88 8.57 8.57 -5.27
N TYR A 89 9.63 8.38 -6.05
CA TYR A 89 10.47 7.20 -6.05
C TYR A 89 11.77 7.49 -5.30
N GLY A 90 12.14 6.61 -4.37
CA GLY A 90 13.43 6.63 -3.69
C GLY A 90 14.22 5.37 -4.02
N ASP A 91 15.51 5.53 -4.33
CA ASP A 91 16.47 4.44 -4.54
C ASP A 91 17.69 4.68 -3.65
N PRO A 92 17.79 3.97 -2.51
CA PRO A 92 18.90 4.12 -1.59
C PRO A 92 20.27 3.77 -2.18
N LEU A 93 20.32 2.88 -3.17
CA LEU A 93 21.58 2.42 -3.79
C LEU A 93 22.00 3.32 -4.95
N ASN A 94 21.04 3.98 -5.60
CA ASN A 94 21.31 5.01 -6.60
C ASN A 94 20.45 6.27 -6.38
N PRO A 95 20.86 7.16 -5.44
CA PRO A 95 20.11 8.36 -5.12
C PRO A 95 19.87 9.31 -6.30
N ALA A 96 20.68 9.24 -7.36
CA ALA A 96 20.47 10.03 -8.57
C ALA A 96 19.18 9.66 -9.32
N ASN A 97 18.66 8.45 -9.09
CA ASN A 97 17.37 8.01 -9.61
C ASN A 97 16.19 8.47 -8.74
N SER A 98 16.42 9.01 -7.53
CA SER A 98 15.35 9.40 -6.61
C SER A 98 14.68 10.69 -7.08
N ASN A 99 13.44 10.59 -7.57
CA ASN A 99 12.69 11.71 -8.12
C ASN A 99 11.19 11.39 -8.20
N THR A 100 10.39 12.35 -8.65
CA THR A 100 9.01 12.13 -9.05
C THR A 100 8.96 11.56 -10.47
N TYR A 101 8.25 10.45 -10.66
CA TYR A 101 8.00 9.86 -11.98
C TYR A 101 6.50 9.67 -12.23
N PRO A 102 6.05 9.80 -13.49
CA PRO A 102 4.69 9.41 -13.84
C PRO A 102 4.50 7.91 -13.63
N TYR A 103 3.26 7.50 -13.35
CA TYR A 103 2.92 6.11 -13.04
C TYR A 103 3.41 5.11 -14.10
N ASN A 104 3.35 5.47 -15.38
CA ASN A 104 3.77 4.61 -16.50
C ASN A 104 5.26 4.72 -16.86
N HIS A 105 6.09 5.33 -16.01
CA HIS A 105 7.53 5.43 -16.27
C HIS A 105 8.23 4.05 -16.14
N PRO A 106 9.25 3.73 -16.96
CA PRO A 106 9.91 2.41 -16.91
C PRO A 106 10.48 2.02 -15.54
N LEU A 107 10.90 2.99 -14.72
CA LEU A 107 11.33 2.72 -13.34
C LEU A 107 10.18 2.21 -12.46
N ILE A 108 8.96 2.71 -12.66
CA ILE A 108 7.78 2.26 -11.90
C ILE A 108 7.38 0.85 -12.35
N THR A 109 7.38 0.59 -13.66
CA THR A 109 7.15 -0.76 -14.20
C THR A 109 8.19 -1.75 -13.66
N ALA A 110 9.46 -1.36 -13.58
CA ALA A 110 10.53 -2.22 -13.08
C ALA A 110 10.35 -2.61 -11.60
N VAL A 111 9.69 -1.78 -10.79
CA VAL A 111 9.50 -2.10 -9.37
C VAL A 111 8.29 -2.98 -9.06
N ASN A 112 7.39 -3.20 -10.01
CA ASN A 112 6.24 -4.12 -9.83
C ASN A 112 6.66 -5.53 -9.37
N SER A 113 7.88 -5.97 -9.69
CA SER A 113 8.41 -7.29 -9.34
C SER A 113 9.30 -7.30 -8.10
N ILE A 114 9.44 -6.19 -7.39
CA ILE A 114 10.30 -6.11 -6.19
C ILE A 114 9.60 -5.44 -5.00
N ASP A 115 8.69 -4.51 -5.26
CA ASP A 115 7.97 -3.76 -4.24
C ASP A 115 6.60 -4.37 -3.95
N GLU A 116 6.15 -4.18 -2.72
CA GLU A 116 4.81 -4.50 -2.24
C GLU A 116 4.14 -3.24 -1.68
N TRP A 117 2.82 -3.29 -1.51
CA TRP A 117 2.10 -2.24 -0.80
C TRP A 117 2.47 -2.28 0.68
N GLU A 118 3.08 -1.20 1.19
CA GLU A 118 3.53 -1.12 2.58
C GLU A 118 2.38 -0.69 3.50
N GLY A 119 1.63 0.33 3.10
CA GLY A 119 0.47 0.80 3.85
C GLY A 119 0.10 2.26 3.60
N TYR A 120 -0.79 2.78 4.44
CA TYR A 120 -1.30 4.13 4.37
C TYR A 120 -1.19 4.82 5.73
N ALA A 121 -0.38 5.89 5.78
CA ALA A 121 -0.31 6.79 6.92
C ALA A 121 -1.12 8.05 6.60
N PHE A 122 -2.23 8.26 7.29
CA PHE A 122 -3.23 9.24 6.90
C PHE A 122 -3.94 9.90 8.09
N SER A 123 -4.59 11.01 7.80
CA SER A 123 -5.54 11.63 8.71
C SER A 123 -6.93 11.66 8.09
N LEU A 124 -7.94 11.41 8.92
CA LEU A 124 -9.33 11.69 8.56
C LEU A 124 -9.56 13.19 8.64
N ARG A 125 -10.16 13.76 7.60
CA ARG A 125 -10.50 15.19 7.55
C ARG A 125 -11.99 15.40 7.37
N ASP A 126 -12.53 16.31 8.17
CA ASP A 126 -13.92 16.75 8.06
C ASP A 126 -14.15 17.65 6.85
N SER A 127 -15.40 18.07 6.66
CA SER A 127 -15.82 18.98 5.58
C SER A 127 -15.17 20.37 5.66
N ASN A 128 -14.61 20.75 6.82
CA ASN A 128 -13.86 21.99 7.02
C ASN A 128 -12.34 21.81 6.77
N GLY A 129 -11.92 20.59 6.40
CA GLY A 129 -10.52 20.23 6.17
C GLY A 129 -9.71 20.01 7.45
N GLN A 130 -10.35 19.98 8.61
CA GLN A 130 -9.70 19.75 9.91
C GLN A 130 -9.43 18.27 10.11
N SER A 131 -8.22 17.96 10.61
CA SER A 131 -7.85 16.60 10.98
C SER A 131 -8.57 16.19 12.26
N VAL A 132 -9.31 15.08 12.23
CA VAL A 132 -10.04 14.58 13.41
C VAL A 132 -9.38 13.37 14.05
N ASP A 133 -8.77 12.49 13.25
CA ASP A 133 -8.04 11.31 13.71
C ASP A 133 -6.86 11.04 12.77
N SER A 134 -5.85 10.33 13.26
CA SER A 134 -4.68 9.91 12.49
C SER A 134 -4.50 8.40 12.61
N PHE A 135 -4.07 7.80 11.50
CA PHE A 135 -4.00 6.37 11.30
C PHE A 135 -2.70 6.01 10.57
N GLU A 136 -2.10 4.90 10.98
CA GLU A 136 -0.88 4.30 10.42
C GLU A 136 -1.16 2.81 10.19
N VAL A 137 -1.83 2.50 9.08
CA VAL A 137 -2.36 1.16 8.81
C VAL A 137 -1.65 0.53 7.62
N GLY A 138 -1.20 -0.72 7.75
CA GLY A 138 -0.39 -1.37 6.73
C GLY A 138 0.17 -2.71 7.17
N ASP A 139 1.20 -3.16 6.46
CA ASP A 139 1.97 -4.34 6.83
C ASP A 139 3.05 -3.98 7.87
N PRO A 140 2.97 -4.52 9.11
CA PRO A 140 3.98 -4.28 10.14
C PRO A 140 5.36 -4.84 9.79
N VAL A 141 5.42 -5.87 8.95
CA VAL A 141 6.67 -6.53 8.55
C VAL A 141 7.47 -5.61 7.62
N LEU A 142 6.83 -5.02 6.61
CA LEU A 142 7.49 -4.12 5.65
C LEU A 142 7.92 -2.79 6.29
N SER A 143 7.10 -2.31 7.24
CA SER A 143 7.28 -1.04 7.94
C SER A 143 8.21 -1.10 9.16
N ALA A 144 8.80 -2.25 9.49
CA ALA A 144 9.55 -2.42 10.73
C ALA A 144 8.75 -2.04 12.00
N GLY A 145 7.43 -2.27 11.97
CA GLY A 145 6.52 -2.16 13.11
C GLY A 145 5.88 -0.80 13.33
N PHE A 146 6.15 0.23 12.51
CA PHE A 146 5.46 1.51 12.68
C PHE A 146 4.00 1.45 12.19
N LEU A 147 3.71 0.66 11.14
CA LEU A 147 2.34 0.41 10.71
C LEU A 147 1.72 -0.73 11.52
N GLN A 148 0.41 -0.65 11.73
CA GLN A 148 -0.39 -1.71 12.33
C GLN A 148 -1.40 -2.26 11.33
N PRO A 149 -1.83 -3.54 11.40
CA PRO A 149 -2.82 -4.07 10.47
C PRO A 149 -4.20 -3.45 10.68
N ASN A 150 -4.47 -2.84 11.83
CA ASN A 150 -5.69 -2.10 12.10
C ASN A 150 -5.50 -1.08 13.21
N GLN A 151 -6.32 -0.03 13.19
CA GLN A 151 -6.35 1.01 14.21
C GLN A 151 -7.77 1.60 14.34
N SER A 152 -8.15 1.97 15.56
CA SER A 152 -9.37 2.75 15.84
C SER A 152 -9.05 4.23 15.98
N GLY A 153 -9.98 5.08 15.57
CA GLY A 153 -9.93 6.52 15.83
C GLY A 153 -9.91 6.80 17.33
N VAL A 154 -9.20 7.86 17.71
CA VAL A 154 -9.11 8.31 19.11
C VAL A 154 -10.31 9.20 19.45
N ASN A 155 -10.76 10.01 18.49
CA ASN A 155 -11.80 11.02 18.66
C ASN A 155 -13.13 10.65 18.00
N THR A 156 -13.11 9.70 17.06
CA THR A 156 -14.30 9.23 16.33
C THR A 156 -14.45 7.72 16.45
N PRO A 157 -15.64 7.14 16.19
CA PRO A 157 -15.82 5.69 16.12
C PRO A 157 -15.22 5.07 14.85
N SER A 158 -14.45 5.82 14.06
CA SER A 158 -13.87 5.35 12.80
C SER A 158 -12.87 4.22 13.04
N PHE A 159 -12.75 3.32 12.08
CA PHE A 159 -11.83 2.18 12.14
C PHE A 159 -11.18 1.97 10.79
N ALA A 160 -9.90 1.63 10.78
CA ALA A 160 -9.20 1.31 9.54
C ALA A 160 -8.45 0.00 9.68
N GLU A 161 -8.48 -0.81 8.64
CA GLU A 161 -7.80 -2.11 8.57
C GLU A 161 -7.11 -2.34 7.23
N TRP A 162 -6.03 -3.11 7.31
CA TRP A 162 -5.19 -3.54 6.21
C TRP A 162 -5.01 -5.05 6.30
N PHE A 163 -5.44 -5.77 5.27
CA PHE A 163 -5.33 -7.22 5.23
C PHE A 163 -5.19 -7.74 3.81
N THR A 164 -4.60 -8.94 3.68
CA THR A 164 -4.46 -9.63 2.39
C THR A 164 -5.30 -10.90 2.41
N ILE A 165 -6.14 -11.08 1.40
CA ILE A 165 -6.86 -12.35 1.17
C ILE A 165 -6.10 -13.16 0.12
N SER A 166 -5.70 -14.37 0.50
CA SER A 166 -5.11 -15.35 -0.40
C SER A 166 -6.18 -16.33 -0.89
N SER A 167 -6.29 -16.49 -2.20
CA SER A 167 -7.19 -17.46 -2.84
C SER A 167 -6.44 -18.27 -3.90
N GLY A 168 -7.07 -19.31 -4.45
CA GLY A 168 -6.50 -20.07 -5.57
C GLY A 168 -6.23 -19.23 -6.83
N ALA A 169 -6.80 -18.02 -6.92
CA ALA A 169 -6.60 -17.08 -8.02
C ALA A 169 -5.48 -16.03 -7.75
N GLY A 170 -4.90 -16.01 -6.55
CA GLY A 170 -3.87 -15.05 -6.13
C GLY A 170 -4.20 -14.31 -4.84
N ASN A 171 -3.37 -13.33 -4.52
CA ASN A 171 -3.48 -12.49 -3.33
C ASN A 171 -4.05 -11.12 -3.71
N ILE A 172 -4.97 -10.58 -2.91
CA ILE A 172 -5.43 -9.19 -3.02
C ILE A 172 -5.30 -8.55 -1.64
N THR A 173 -4.67 -7.38 -1.60
CA THR A 173 -4.55 -6.55 -0.39
C THR A 173 -5.70 -5.55 -0.34
N TYR A 174 -6.22 -5.31 0.85
CA TYR A 174 -7.36 -4.44 1.10
C TYR A 174 -6.98 -3.40 2.13
N LEU A 175 -7.32 -2.14 1.85
CA LEU A 175 -7.45 -1.07 2.81
C LEU A 175 -8.93 -0.74 2.95
N GLN A 176 -9.47 -0.93 4.15
CA GLN A 176 -10.86 -0.59 4.48
C GLN A 176 -10.87 0.48 5.56
N ILE A 177 -11.61 1.56 5.33
CA ILE A 177 -11.84 2.63 6.31
C ILE A 177 -13.34 2.70 6.56
N TYR A 178 -13.76 2.65 7.82
CA TYR A 178 -15.14 2.67 8.29
C TYR A 178 -15.40 3.94 9.09
#